data_AF-A0A937G1C6-F1
#
_entry.id   AF-A0A937G1C6-F1
#
_cell.length_a   1.000
_cell.length_b   1.000
_cell.length_c   1.000
_cell.angle_alpha   90.00
_cell.angle_beta   90.00
_cell.angle_gamma   90.00
#
_symmetry.space_group_name_H-M   'P 1'
#
loop_
_entity.id
_entity.type
_entity.pdbx_description
1 polymer ?
#
loop_
_entity_poly.entity_id
_entity_poly.type
_entity_poly.pdbx_seq_one_letter_code
_entity_poly.pdbx_strand_id
1 'polypeptide(L)'
;MAKRKNPLKDIDAFLKQESTSFVNPEEISPKKRKKDSDKQEEESPTAKPALKAMKEQVSKEDIIAELHALANKEGDTFRPSLYEIIRKALESLEHSTAEDKMLINTLLYINDKANWKENIKNYWQTK
;
A
#
# COMPACT_ATOMS: atom_id res chain seq x y z
N MET A 1 38.07 -38.18 -8.96
CA MET A 1 36.76 -38.51 -8.34
C MET A 1 36.33 -37.33 -7.45
N ALA A 2 35.61 -36.35 -8.01
CA ALA A 2 35.12 -35.22 -7.25
C ALA A 2 33.99 -35.69 -6.32
N LYS A 3 34.25 -35.71 -5.00
CA LYS A 3 33.25 -36.03 -3.98
C LYS A 3 32.15 -34.98 -4.06
N ARG A 4 30.99 -35.36 -4.60
CA ARG A 4 29.80 -34.49 -4.67
C ARG A 4 29.41 -34.14 -3.23
N LYS A 5 29.64 -32.88 -2.82
CA LYS A 5 29.18 -32.37 -1.53
C LYS A 5 27.66 -32.40 -1.54
N ASN A 6 27.07 -33.01 -0.51
CA ASN A 6 25.62 -33.14 -0.41
C ASN A 6 25.03 -31.77 0.00
N PRO A 7 24.29 -31.08 -0.88
CA PRO A 7 23.80 -29.73 -0.63
C PRO A 7 22.80 -29.66 0.54
N LEU A 8 22.18 -30.78 0.93
CA LEU A 8 21.30 -30.82 2.10
C LEU A 8 22.06 -30.61 3.42
N LYS A 9 23.32 -31.03 3.51
CA LYS A 9 24.13 -30.82 4.72
C LYS A 9 24.53 -29.36 4.90
N ASP A 10 24.74 -28.64 3.80
CA ASP A 10 25.06 -27.22 3.83
C ASP A 10 23.85 -26.39 4.27
N ILE A 11 22.63 -26.81 3.88
CA ILE A 11 21.37 -26.18 4.32
C ILE A 11 21.17 -26.37 5.83
N ASP A 12 21.37 -27.57 6.37
CA ASP A 12 21.27 -27.82 7.82
C ASP A 12 22.31 -27.03 8.62
N ALA A 13 23.52 -26.87 8.09
CA ALA A 13 24.57 -26.07 8.72
C ALA A 13 24.21 -24.58 8.70
N PHE A 14 23.67 -24.08 7.59
CA PHE A 14 23.21 -22.71 7.44
C PHE A 14 22.04 -22.37 8.38
N LEU A 15 21.00 -23.23 8.43
CA LEU A 15 19.86 -23.06 9.33
C LEU A 15 20.26 -23.03 10.80
N LYS A 16 21.23 -23.86 11.21
CA LYS A 16 21.76 -23.85 12.57
C LYS A 16 22.51 -22.55 12.89
N GLN A 17 23.29 -22.03 11.94
CA GLN A 17 24.01 -20.77 12.12
C GLN A 17 23.04 -19.59 12.31
N GLU A 18 22.00 -19.50 11.47
CA GLU A 18 20.98 -18.44 11.59
C GLU A 18 20.16 -18.57 12.89
N SER A 19 19.88 -19.79 13.36
CA SER A 19 19.15 -20.02 14.62
C SER A 19 19.91 -19.54 15.87
N THR A 20 21.24 -19.42 15.78
CA THR A 20 22.09 -18.87 16.84
C THR A 20 22.28 -17.35 16.74
N SER A 21 21.82 -16.72 15.66
CA SER A 21 21.90 -15.27 15.43
C SER A 21 20.61 -14.53 15.84
N PHE A 22 19.87 -15.09 16.80
CA PHE A 22 18.74 -14.38 17.39
C PHE A 22 19.24 -13.39 18.45
N VAL A 23 19.68 -12.23 17.99
CA VAL A 23 19.96 -11.07 18.86
C VAL A 23 18.60 -10.50 19.29
N ASN A 24 18.26 -10.66 20.57
CA ASN A 24 17.09 -10.03 21.17
C ASN A 24 17.27 -8.50 21.17
N PRO A 25 16.41 -7.72 20.50
CA PRO A 25 16.41 -6.27 20.68
C PRO A 25 15.92 -5.94 22.10
N GLU A 26 16.69 -5.09 22.78
CA GLU A 26 16.43 -4.60 24.14
C GLU A 26 15.08 -3.84 24.18
N GLU A 27 14.18 -4.27 25.06
CA GLU A 27 12.86 -3.67 25.24
C GLU A 27 12.95 -2.29 25.89
N ILE A 28 12.85 -1.22 25.10
CA ILE A 28 12.69 0.14 25.65
C ILE A 28 11.21 0.36 25.96
N SER A 29 10.84 0.10 27.21
CA SER A 29 9.51 0.40 27.75
C SER A 29 9.32 1.88 28.11
N PRO A 30 8.07 2.39 28.09
CA PRO A 30 7.73 3.81 27.94
C PRO A 30 7.43 4.50 29.28
N LYS A 31 7.84 5.76 29.44
CA LYS A 31 7.45 6.59 30.61
C LYS A 31 6.35 7.58 30.24
N LYS A 32 5.12 7.24 30.66
CA LYS A 32 3.91 8.07 30.75
C LYS A 32 4.10 9.32 31.64
N ARG A 33 3.43 10.42 31.29
CA ARG A 33 2.52 11.31 32.10
C ARG A 33 2.25 12.60 31.28
N LYS A 34 1.05 12.93 30.76
CA LYS A 34 -0.18 13.48 31.40
C LYS A 34 0.14 14.63 32.39
N LYS A 35 -0.50 15.81 32.46
CA LYS A 35 -1.65 16.48 31.78
C LYS A 35 -1.77 17.89 32.44
N ASP A 36 -2.42 18.86 31.76
CA ASP A 36 -3.10 20.09 32.25
C ASP A 36 -2.24 21.22 32.91
N SER A 37 -2.27 22.50 32.52
CA SER A 37 -3.33 23.55 32.68
C SER A 37 -2.81 24.84 31.99
N ASP A 38 -3.51 25.57 31.10
CA ASP A 38 -4.66 26.51 31.21
C ASP A 38 -4.31 28.02 31.45
N LYS A 39 -5.07 28.90 30.79
CA LYS A 39 -5.16 30.39 30.69
C LYS A 39 -4.31 31.13 29.63
N GLN A 40 -4.87 31.67 28.54
CA GLN A 40 -5.88 32.74 28.31
C GLN A 40 -5.34 34.18 28.46
N GLU A 41 -5.24 34.88 27.31
CA GLU A 41 -5.34 36.33 27.04
C GLU A 41 -5.13 36.47 25.52
N GLU A 42 -5.76 37.32 24.70
CA GLU A 42 -7.00 38.10 24.70
C GLU A 42 -7.18 38.55 23.22
N GLU A 43 -8.44 38.59 22.78
CA GLU A 43 -9.05 39.43 21.74
C GLU A 43 -8.44 39.67 20.33
N SER A 44 -9.34 39.50 19.34
CA SER A 44 -9.26 39.87 17.91
C SER A 44 -9.44 41.40 17.73
N PRO A 45 -9.65 42.01 16.53
CA PRO A 45 -9.66 41.50 15.14
C PRO A 45 -8.96 42.43 14.11
N THR A 46 -8.43 41.92 12.98
CA THR A 46 -8.53 42.68 11.72
C THR A 46 -8.47 41.78 10.48
N ALA A 47 -9.42 42.03 9.60
CA ALA A 47 -9.72 41.30 8.39
C ALA A 47 -8.60 41.27 7.34
N LYS A 48 -8.44 40.12 6.67
CA LYS A 48 -8.19 40.00 5.24
C LYS A 48 -8.57 38.58 4.78
N PRO A 49 -9.45 38.41 3.76
CA PRO A 49 -9.83 37.10 3.26
C PRO A 49 -8.70 36.59 2.35
N ALA A 50 -7.69 35.98 2.95
CA ALA A 50 -6.84 35.08 2.20
C ALA A 50 -7.64 33.80 2.00
N LEU A 51 -8.23 33.65 0.82
CA LEU A 51 -8.63 32.37 0.24
C LEU A 51 -7.35 31.49 0.14
N LYS A 52 -6.90 30.98 1.28
CA LYS A 52 -6.11 29.77 1.32
C LYS A 52 -7.08 28.69 0.91
N ALA A 53 -6.97 28.25 -0.35
CA ALA A 53 -7.44 26.94 -0.74
C ALA A 53 -6.92 25.95 0.30
N MET A 54 -7.77 25.62 1.27
CA MET A 54 -7.57 24.46 2.11
C MET A 54 -7.51 23.32 1.12
N LYS A 55 -6.31 22.81 0.88
CA LYS A 55 -6.16 21.42 0.49
C LYS A 55 -6.76 20.64 1.65
N GLU A 56 -8.07 20.41 1.60
CA GLU A 56 -8.71 19.42 2.43
C GLU A 56 -7.89 18.15 2.22
N GLN A 57 -7.19 17.74 3.27
CA GLN A 57 -6.53 16.45 3.27
C GLN A 57 -7.65 15.43 3.27
N VAL A 58 -8.01 14.98 2.06
CA VAL A 58 -8.96 13.90 1.88
C VAL A 58 -8.44 12.72 2.70
N SER A 59 -9.22 12.33 3.71
CA SER A 59 -8.86 11.20 4.56
C SER A 59 -9.10 9.89 3.83
N LYS A 60 -8.52 8.79 4.35
CA LYS A 60 -8.75 7.47 3.75
C LYS A 60 -10.22 7.08 3.89
N GLU A 61 -10.84 7.49 4.98
CA GLU A 61 -12.23 7.27 5.32
C GLU A 61 -13.16 7.96 4.31
N ASP A 62 -12.82 9.16 3.86
CA ASP A 62 -13.57 9.90 2.84
C ASP A 62 -13.55 9.16 1.49
N ILE A 63 -12.39 8.65 1.08
CA ILE A 63 -12.24 7.87 -0.17
C ILE A 63 -13.08 6.59 -0.10
N ILE A 64 -13.05 5.89 1.03
CA ILE A 64 -13.85 4.67 1.23
C ILE A 64 -15.34 4.99 1.16
N ALA A 65 -15.79 6.08 1.80
CA ALA A 65 -17.18 6.51 1.73
C ALA A 65 -17.62 6.84 0.30
N GLU A 66 -16.76 7.49 -0.49
CA GLU A 66 -17.03 7.81 -1.89
C GLU A 66 -17.09 6.55 -2.77
N LEU A 67 -16.18 5.59 -2.55
CA LEU A 67 -16.23 4.29 -3.23
C LEU A 67 -17.51 3.51 -2.89
N HIS A 68 -17.99 3.58 -1.65
CA HIS A 68 -19.29 3.00 -1.28
C HIS A 68 -20.46 3.68 -1.99
N ALA A 69 -20.44 5.02 -2.10
CA ALA A 69 -21.46 5.76 -2.83
C ALA A 69 -21.46 5.40 -4.32
N LEU A 70 -20.28 5.25 -4.93
CA LEU A 70 -20.13 4.80 -6.32
C LEU A 70 -20.65 3.36 -6.50
N ALA A 71 -20.32 2.46 -5.57
CA ALA A 71 -20.81 1.08 -5.61
C ALA A 71 -22.34 1.00 -5.59
N ASN A 72 -22.98 1.83 -4.77
CA ASN A 72 -24.44 1.89 -4.69
C ASN A 72 -25.08 2.46 -5.96
N LYS A 73 -24.38 3.33 -6.68
CA LYS A 73 -24.86 3.97 -7.91
C LYS A 73 -24.70 3.07 -9.14
N GLU A 74 -23.56 2.40 -9.26
CA GLU A 74 -23.19 1.57 -10.43
C GLU A 74 -23.61 0.10 -10.30
N GLY A 75 -23.81 -0.40 -9.07
CA GLY A 75 -24.20 -1.79 -8.84
C GLY A 75 -23.17 -2.77 -9.38
N ASP A 76 -23.60 -3.68 -10.27
CA ASP A 76 -22.76 -4.76 -10.80
C ASP A 76 -21.61 -4.27 -11.69
N THR A 77 -21.73 -3.08 -12.30
CA THR A 77 -20.65 -2.51 -13.13
C THR A 77 -19.55 -1.83 -12.32
N PHE A 78 -19.75 -1.67 -11.00
CA PHE A 78 -18.77 -1.02 -10.13
C PHE A 78 -17.43 -1.76 -10.06
N ARG A 79 -17.44 -3.10 -10.07
CA ARG A 79 -16.21 -3.90 -9.92
C ARG A 79 -15.20 -3.64 -11.03
N PRO A 80 -15.58 -3.69 -12.33
CA PRO A 80 -14.70 -3.24 -13.42
C PRO A 80 -14.16 -1.82 -13.22
N SER A 81 -15.01 -0.85 -12.85
CA SER A 81 -14.60 0.53 -12.59
C SER A 81 -13.55 0.62 -11.47
N LEU A 82 -13.76 -0.10 -10.36
CA LEU A 82 -12.84 -0.16 -9.23
C LEU A 82 -11.48 -0.73 -9.63
N TYR A 83 -11.45 -1.78 -10.46
CA TYR A 83 -10.20 -2.37 -10.95
C TYR A 83 -9.39 -1.37 -11.78
N GLU A 84 -10.05 -0.58 -12.62
CA GLU A 84 -9.40 0.49 -13.39
C GLU A 84 -8.88 1.60 -12.48
N ILE A 85 -9.60 1.98 -11.42
CA ILE A 85 -9.13 2.96 -10.43
C ILE A 85 -7.84 2.45 -9.76
N ILE A 86 -7.84 1.20 -9.26
CA ILE A 86 -6.67 0.61 -8.61
C ILE A 86 -5.49 0.56 -9.58
N ARG A 87 -5.72 0.08 -10.81
CA ARG A 87 -4.68 0.00 -11.83
C ARG A 87 -4.05 1.37 -12.11
N LYS A 88 -4.86 2.41 -12.35
CA LYS A 88 -4.37 3.77 -12.58
C LYS A 88 -3.62 4.34 -11.38
N ALA A 89 -4.10 4.07 -10.16
CA ALA A 89 -3.41 4.49 -8.95
C ALA A 89 -2.01 3.88 -8.88
N LEU A 90 -1.86 2.58 -9.14
CA LEU A 90 -0.57 1.89 -9.16
C LEU A 90 0.33 2.35 -10.32
N GLU A 91 -0.23 2.64 -11.49
CA GLU A 91 0.50 3.17 -12.64
C GLU A 91 1.04 4.59 -12.39
N SER A 92 0.37 5.38 -11.55
CA SER A 92 0.79 6.74 -11.19
C SER A 92 1.94 6.78 -10.18
N LEU A 93 2.29 5.65 -9.56
CA LEU A 93 3.42 5.56 -8.64
C LEU A 93 4.73 5.65 -9.42
N GLU A 94 5.65 6.49 -8.93
CA GLU A 94 6.97 6.71 -9.55
C GLU A 94 7.81 5.43 -9.60
N HIS A 95 7.60 4.52 -8.65
CA HIS A 95 8.30 3.25 -8.55
C HIS A 95 7.30 2.11 -8.45
N SER A 96 7.29 1.25 -9.46
CA SER A 96 6.47 0.05 -9.47
C SER A 96 7.21 -1.11 -8.80
N THR A 97 6.67 -1.57 -7.68
CA THR A 97 7.17 -2.74 -6.95
C THR A 97 6.73 -4.04 -7.62
N ALA A 98 7.32 -5.17 -7.21
CA ALA A 98 6.87 -6.48 -7.68
C ALA A 98 5.42 -6.78 -7.27
N GLU A 99 4.99 -6.29 -6.11
CA GLU A 99 3.63 -6.42 -5.61
C GLU A 99 2.64 -5.66 -6.49
N ASP A 100 2.97 -4.43 -6.89
CA ASP A 100 2.13 -3.64 -7.80
C ASP A 100 1.96 -4.33 -9.16
N LYS A 101 3.05 -4.89 -9.69
CA LYS A 101 3.02 -5.65 -10.96
C LYS A 101 2.15 -6.89 -10.84
N MET A 102 2.26 -7.61 -9.73
CA MET A 102 1.43 -8.78 -9.44
C MET A 102 -0.06 -8.39 -9.31
N LEU A 103 -0.35 -7.30 -8.63
CA LEU A 103 -1.71 -6.79 -8.48
C LEU A 103 -2.30 -6.39 -9.84
N ILE A 104 -1.56 -5.65 -10.65
CA ILE A 104 -1.99 -5.30 -12.02
C ILE A 104 -2.24 -6.57 -12.86
N ASN A 105 -1.36 -7.56 -12.81
CA ASN A 105 -1.56 -8.83 -13.50
C ASN A 105 -2.84 -9.55 -13.05
N THR A 106 -3.14 -9.49 -11.76
CA THR A 106 -4.35 -10.08 -11.19
C THR A 106 -5.60 -9.34 -11.68
N LEU A 107 -5.57 -8.01 -11.74
CA LEU A 107 -6.67 -7.21 -12.27
C LEU A 107 -6.93 -7.53 -13.76
N LEU A 108 -5.86 -7.64 -14.57
CA LEU A 108 -5.97 -8.02 -15.98
C LEU A 108 -6.55 -9.43 -16.16
N TYR A 109 -6.14 -10.38 -15.31
CA TYR A 109 -6.69 -11.74 -15.29
C TYR A 109 -8.18 -11.76 -14.93
N ILE A 110 -8.58 -10.99 -13.93
CA ILE A 110 -9.99 -10.94 -13.51
C ILE A 110 -10.87 -10.34 -14.62
N ASN A 111 -10.37 -9.33 -15.33
CA ASN A 111 -11.12 -8.63 -16.38
C ASN A 111 -11.38 -9.50 -17.61
N ASP A 112 -10.39 -10.29 -18.05
CA ASP A 112 -10.55 -11.25 -19.15
C ASP A 112 -9.79 -12.54 -18.84
N LYS A 113 -10.51 -13.50 -18.25
CA LYS A 113 -9.99 -14.82 -17.89
C LYS A 113 -9.69 -15.72 -19.09
N ALA A 114 -10.29 -15.45 -20.25
CA ALA A 114 -10.11 -16.30 -21.43
C ALA A 114 -8.76 -16.00 -22.10
N ASN A 115 -8.44 -14.71 -22.28
CA ASN A 115 -7.23 -14.27 -22.98
C ASN A 115 -6.20 -13.60 -22.06
N TRP A 116 -6.25 -13.90 -20.76
CA TRP A 116 -5.43 -13.24 -19.75
C TRP A 116 -3.93 -13.20 -20.06
N LYS A 117 -3.38 -14.27 -20.66
CA LYS A 117 -1.95 -14.34 -21.01
C LYS A 117 -1.57 -13.29 -22.05
N GLU A 118 -2.39 -13.19 -23.10
CA GLU A 118 -2.18 -12.24 -24.19
C GLU A 118 -2.41 -10.81 -23.70
N ASN A 119 -3.44 -10.59 -22.88
CA ASN A 119 -3.72 -9.29 -22.30
C ASN A 119 -2.59 -8.78 -21.39
N ILE A 120 -2.06 -9.65 -20.51
CA ILE A 120 -0.91 -9.30 -19.67
C ILE A 120 0.31 -9.01 -20.54
N LYS A 121 0.61 -9.87 -21.52
CA LYS A 121 1.76 -9.69 -22.41
C LYS A 121 1.66 -8.36 -23.16
N ASN A 122 0.52 -8.10 -23.80
CA ASN A 122 0.28 -6.88 -24.56
C ASN A 122 0.40 -5.66 -23.66
N TYR A 123 -0.22 -5.68 -22.48
CA TYR A 123 -0.18 -4.58 -21.52
C TYR A 123 1.26 -4.17 -21.16
N TRP A 124 2.14 -5.12 -20.82
CA TRP A 124 3.53 -4.81 -20.48
C TRP A 124 4.43 -4.50 -21.68
N GLN A 125 4.02 -4.87 -22.90
CA GLN A 125 4.75 -4.51 -24.12
C GLN A 125 4.42 -3.10 -24.60
N THR A 126 3.19 -2.63 -24.37
CA THR A 126 2.73 -1.30 -24.75
C THR A 126 3.00 -0.22 -23.72
N LYS A 127 3.45 -0.62 -22.53
CA LYS A 127 3.79 0.27 -21.41
C LYS A 127 5.24 0.70 -21.50
#